data_AF-A0A4Q3A095-F1
#
_entry.id   AF-A0A4Q3A095-F1
#
_cell.length_a   1.000
_cell.length_b   1.000
_cell.length_c   1.000
_cell.angle_alpha   90.00
_cell.angle_beta   90.00
_cell.angle_gamma   90.00
#
_symmetry.space_group_name_H-M   'P 1'
#
loop_
_entity.id
_entity.type
_entity.pdbx_description
1 polymer ?
#
loop_
_entity_poly.entity_id
_entity_poly.type
_entity_poly.pdbx_seq_one_letter_code
_entity_poly.pdbx_strand_id
1 'polypeptide(L)'
;MASPDNSTLAAAKDFIHSATQQISDSLGSDTVNTIFHYLDHAEYEMAFEILFIELMKLNMAAPIDIAKSRELGVLLRLNEQSVFDSNFWEKFDRYTGKYL
;
A
#
# COMPACT_ATOMS: atom_id res chain seq x y z
N MET A 1 -3.89 11.15 -18.20
CA MET A 1 -3.94 11.65 -16.82
C MET A 1 -2.63 12.35 -16.51
N ALA A 2 -2.66 13.44 -15.73
CA ALA A 2 -1.45 14.13 -15.28
C ALA A 2 -0.74 13.29 -14.20
N SER A 3 0.59 13.38 -14.10
CA SER A 3 1.33 12.81 -12.99
C SER A 3 0.82 13.39 -11.66
N PRO A 4 0.78 12.60 -10.56
CA PRO A 4 0.41 13.09 -9.24
C PRO A 4 1.23 14.32 -8.84
N ASP A 5 0.59 15.33 -8.23
CA ASP A 5 1.33 16.47 -7.68
C ASP A 5 2.04 16.12 -6.36
N ASN A 6 2.96 17.00 -5.94
CA ASN A 6 3.77 16.78 -4.72
C ASN A 6 2.93 16.64 -3.44
N SER A 7 1.75 17.26 -3.36
CA SER A 7 0.89 17.16 -2.17
C SER A 7 0.25 15.78 -2.09
N THR A 8 -0.03 15.19 -3.24
CA THR A 8 -0.66 13.89 -3.40
C THR A 8 0.33 12.75 -3.14
N LEU A 9 1.59 12.91 -3.56
CA LEU A 9 2.68 11.98 -3.23
C LEU A 9 3.03 12.01 -1.73
N ALA A 10 2.97 13.18 -1.09
CA ALA A 10 3.15 13.29 0.36
C ALA A 10 2.04 12.53 1.13
N ALA A 11 0.79 12.63 0.68
CA ALA A 11 -0.31 11.89 1.29
C ALA A 11 -0.14 10.36 1.18
N ALA A 12 0.37 9.86 0.04
CA ALA A 12 0.69 8.45 -0.12
C ALA A 12 1.81 8.01 0.84
N LYS A 13 2.89 8.80 0.94
CA LYS A 13 3.98 8.55 1.88
C LYS A 13 3.49 8.46 3.33
N ASP A 14 2.76 9.47 3.79
CA ASP A 14 2.27 9.54 5.16
C ASP A 14 1.32 8.39 5.48
N PHE A 15 0.45 8.03 4.53
CA PHE A 15 -0.44 6.89 4.67
C PHE A 15 0.33 5.58 4.80
N ILE A 16 1.24 5.27 3.87
CA ILE A 16 1.99 4.01 3.88
C ILE A 16 2.85 3.92 5.14
N HIS A 17 3.50 5.02 5.52
CA HIS A 17 4.30 5.08 6.75
C HIS A 17 3.46 4.79 7.99
N SER A 18 2.33 5.49 8.16
CA SER A 18 1.43 5.31 9.30
C SER A 18 0.85 3.89 9.35
N ALA A 19 0.37 3.37 8.21
CA ALA A 19 -0.17 2.03 8.11
C ALA A 19 0.87 0.97 8.49
N THR A 20 2.10 1.11 7.98
CA THR A 20 3.21 0.19 8.30
C THR A 20 3.54 0.18 9.78
N GLN A 21 3.57 1.36 10.43
CA GLN A 21 3.78 1.45 11.88
C GLN A 21 2.66 0.79 12.69
N GLN A 22 1.40 0.94 12.26
CA GLN A 22 0.26 0.37 12.99
C GLN A 22 0.24 -1.16 12.97
N ILE A 23 0.82 -1.77 11.95
CA ILE A 23 0.85 -3.23 11.79
C ILE A 23 2.24 -3.83 11.93
N SER A 24 3.25 -3.05 12.33
CA SER A 24 4.66 -3.48 12.33
C SER A 24 4.89 -4.71 13.21
N ASP A 25 4.14 -4.88 14.28
CA ASP A 25 4.23 -6.05 15.17
C ASP A 25 3.76 -7.34 14.51
N SER A 26 2.90 -7.22 13.49
CA SER A 26 2.43 -8.33 12.65
C SER A 26 3.27 -8.51 11.39
N LEU A 27 4.12 -7.53 11.06
CA LEU A 27 5.07 -7.60 9.95
C LEU A 27 6.42 -8.10 10.46
N GLY A 28 7.14 -8.86 9.64
CA GLY A 28 8.55 -9.14 9.92
C GLY A 28 9.39 -7.85 9.86
N SER A 29 10.44 -7.75 10.66
CA SER A 29 11.36 -6.59 10.65
C SER A 29 11.94 -6.31 9.25
N ASP A 30 12.20 -7.36 8.49
CA ASP A 30 12.76 -7.25 7.13
C ASP A 30 11.75 -6.63 6.16
N THR A 31 10.47 -6.98 6.28
CA THR A 31 9.38 -6.36 5.52
C THR A 31 9.25 -4.88 5.87
N VAL A 32 9.23 -4.55 7.16
CA VAL A 32 9.12 -3.15 7.63
C VAL A 32 10.29 -2.32 7.08
N ASN A 33 11.51 -2.83 7.19
CA ASN A 33 12.71 -2.16 6.66
C ASN A 33 12.63 -1.97 5.14
N THR A 34 12.11 -2.96 4.42
CA THR A 34 11.95 -2.89 2.96
C THR A 34 10.91 -1.84 2.55
N ILE A 35 9.77 -1.77 3.24
CA ILE A 35 8.75 -0.74 2.98
C ILE A 35 9.33 0.66 3.23
N PHE A 36 10.04 0.87 4.33
CA PHE A 36 10.65 2.17 4.62
C PHE A 36 11.76 2.54 3.65
N HIS A 37 12.57 1.57 3.20
CA HIS A 37 13.55 1.79 2.15
C HIS A 37 12.89 2.36 0.87
N TYR A 38 11.80 1.75 0.41
CA TYR A 38 11.06 2.26 -0.75
C TYR A 38 10.45 3.66 -0.51
N LEU A 39 9.96 3.93 0.70
CA LEU A 39 9.45 5.26 1.06
C LEU A 39 10.54 6.34 1.02
N ASP A 40 11.77 6.02 1.42
CA ASP A 40 12.91 6.93 1.39
C ASP A 40 13.38 7.24 -0.04
N HIS A 41 13.17 6.30 -0.96
CA HIS A 41 13.47 6.45 -2.39
C HIS A 41 12.30 6.99 -3.22
N ALA A 42 11.18 7.37 -2.59
CA ALA A 42 9.94 7.81 -3.25
C ALA A 42 9.33 6.76 -4.21
N GLU A 43 9.60 5.48 -3.97
CA GLU A 43 9.06 4.33 -4.71
C GLU A 43 7.75 3.87 -4.06
N TYR A 44 6.75 4.75 -4.05
CA TYR A 44 5.51 4.57 -3.29
C TYR A 44 4.66 3.40 -3.79
N GLU A 45 4.67 3.14 -5.09
CA GLU A 45 4.03 1.98 -5.71
C GLU A 45 4.56 0.68 -5.09
N MET A 46 5.87 0.57 -4.94
CA MET A 46 6.54 -0.60 -4.37
C MET A 46 6.22 -0.75 -2.87
N ALA A 47 6.36 0.34 -2.13
CA ALA A 47 6.07 0.37 -0.69
C ALA A 47 4.61 -0.03 -0.40
N PHE A 48 3.67 0.53 -1.17
CA PHE A 48 2.25 0.25 -1.04
C PHE A 48 1.92 -1.21 -1.38
N GLU A 49 2.45 -1.71 -2.50
CA GLU A 49 2.15 -3.06 -2.95
C GLU A 49 2.65 -4.12 -1.95
N ILE A 50 3.85 -3.96 -1.40
CA ILE A 50 4.37 -4.86 -0.36
C ILE A 50 3.50 -4.81 0.90
N LEU A 51 3.14 -3.61 1.36
CA LEU A 51 2.27 -3.44 2.53
C LEU A 51 0.96 -4.23 2.37
N PHE A 52 0.28 -4.08 1.23
CA PHE A 52 -0.99 -4.73 1.01
C PHE A 52 -0.87 -6.23 0.69
N ILE A 53 0.23 -6.68 0.07
CA ILE A 53 0.53 -8.12 -0.05
C ILE A 53 0.59 -8.77 1.34
N GLU A 54 1.27 -8.15 2.30
CA GLU A 54 1.35 -8.71 3.65
C GLU A 54 0.00 -8.63 4.40
N LEU A 55 -0.73 -7.53 4.27
CA LEU A 55 -2.09 -7.42 4.84
C LEU A 55 -3.05 -8.49 4.30
N MET A 56 -2.98 -8.77 3.00
CA MET A 56 -3.78 -9.81 2.37
C MET A 56 -3.39 -11.21 2.87
N LYS A 57 -2.10 -11.47 3.13
CA LYS A 57 -1.62 -12.73 3.73
C LYS A 57 -2.10 -12.91 5.16
N LEU A 58 -2.09 -11.83 5.95
CA LEU A 58 -2.62 -11.83 7.32
C LEU A 58 -4.15 -12.03 7.35
N ASN A 59 -4.85 -11.74 6.23
CA ASN A 59 -6.30 -11.90 6.06
C ASN A 59 -7.12 -11.25 7.19
N MET A 60 -6.63 -10.13 7.72
CA MET A 60 -7.26 -9.38 8.81
C MET A 60 -7.77 -8.02 8.35
N ALA A 61 -8.79 -7.53 9.04
CA ALA A 61 -9.15 -6.12 9.00
C ALA A 61 -8.07 -5.35 9.77
N ALA A 62 -7.11 -4.78 9.05
CA ALA A 62 -6.14 -3.90 9.67
C ALA A 62 -6.82 -2.58 10.09
N PRO A 63 -6.32 -1.89 11.13
CA PRO A 63 -6.86 -0.61 11.59
C PRO A 63 -6.52 0.55 10.64
N ILE A 64 -6.62 0.31 9.33
CA ILE A 64 -6.29 1.26 8.26
C ILE A 64 -7.55 1.68 7.52
N ASP A 65 -7.54 2.89 6.98
CA ASP A 65 -8.65 3.40 6.17
C ASP A 65 -8.67 2.67 4.81
N ILE A 66 -9.56 1.68 4.68
CA ILE A 66 -9.72 0.86 3.49
C ILE A 66 -10.19 1.68 2.28
N ALA A 67 -11.09 2.65 2.49
CA ALA A 67 -11.55 3.51 1.42
C ALA A 67 -10.40 4.36 0.89
N LYS A 68 -9.61 4.94 1.79
CA LYS A 68 -8.42 5.72 1.41
C LYS A 68 -7.35 4.88 0.73
N SER A 69 -7.17 3.64 1.19
CA SER A 69 -6.26 2.68 0.57
C SER A 69 -6.59 2.49 -0.90
N ARG A 70 -7.88 2.32 -1.24
CA ARG A 70 -8.31 2.10 -2.62
C ARG A 70 -8.06 3.32 -3.50
N GLU A 71 -8.34 4.52 -3.00
CA GLU A 71 -8.01 5.77 -3.70
C GLU A 71 -6.51 5.87 -4.01
N LEU A 72 -5.66 5.58 -3.02
CA LEU A 72 -4.21 5.62 -3.17
C LEU A 72 -3.70 4.56 -4.14
N GLY A 73 -4.28 3.35 -4.14
CA GLY A 73 -3.90 2.30 -5.10
C GLY A 73 -4.17 2.70 -6.55
N VAL A 74 -5.29 3.40 -6.83
CA VAL A 74 -5.58 3.96 -8.17
C VAL A 74 -4.64 5.11 -8.51
N LEU A 75 -4.38 5.99 -7.55
CA LEU A 75 -3.48 7.12 -7.72
C LEU A 75 -2.05 6.68 -8.08
N LEU A 76 -1.58 5.62 -7.42
CA LEU A 76 -0.31 4.95 -7.67
C LEU A 76 -0.34 4.07 -8.93
N ARG A 77 -1.45 4.07 -9.68
CA ARG A 77 -1.65 3.33 -10.93
C ARG A 77 -1.45 1.82 -10.80
N LEU A 78 -1.56 1.27 -9.59
CA LEU A 78 -1.43 -0.16 -9.33
C LEU A 78 -2.60 -0.96 -9.94
N ASN A 79 -3.69 -0.29 -10.28
CA ASN A 79 -4.81 -0.84 -11.06
C ASN A 79 -4.47 -1.03 -12.55
N GLU A 80 -3.43 -0.39 -13.05
CA GLU A 80 -2.96 -0.50 -14.44
C GLU A 80 -1.69 -1.35 -14.51
N GLN A 81 -0.77 -1.15 -13.58
CA GLN A 81 0.52 -1.83 -13.54
C GLN A 81 0.92 -2.12 -12.10
N SER A 82 0.92 -3.41 -11.74
CA SER A 82 1.51 -3.90 -10.50
C SER A 82 3.01 -4.17 -10.68
N VAL A 83 3.77 -4.06 -9.61
CA VAL A 83 5.24 -4.13 -9.58
C VAL A 83 5.74 -5.51 -9.21
N PHE A 84 5.14 -6.16 -8.20
CA PHE A 84 5.63 -7.42 -7.64
C PHE A 84 4.72 -8.61 -7.92
N ASP A 85 3.40 -8.41 -7.89
CA ASP A 85 2.40 -9.45 -8.14
C ASP A 85 1.50 -9.00 -9.28
N SER A 86 1.56 -9.70 -10.42
CA SER A 86 0.75 -9.36 -11.60
C SER A 86 -0.76 -9.42 -11.37
N ASN A 87 -1.21 -10.10 -10.31
CA ASN A 87 -2.60 -10.16 -9.90
C ASN A 87 -2.88 -9.31 -8.64
N PHE A 88 -1.96 -8.43 -8.26
CA PHE A 88 -2.08 -7.60 -7.07
C PHE A 88 -3.41 -6.85 -7.04
N TRP A 89 -3.75 -6.13 -8.10
CA TRP A 89 -4.95 -5.29 -8.10
C TRP A 89 -6.23 -6.10 -7.88
N GLU A 90 -6.37 -7.27 -8.50
CA GLU A 90 -7.55 -8.13 -8.32
C GLU A 90 -7.67 -8.61 -6.86
N LYS A 91 -6.54 -9.02 -6.27
CA LYS A 91 -6.49 -9.46 -4.87
C LYS A 91 -6.79 -8.31 -3.92
N PHE A 92 -6.23 -7.13 -4.20
CA PHE A 92 -6.42 -5.91 -3.43
C PHE A 92 -7.86 -5.41 -3.50
N ASP A 93 -8.49 -5.38 -4.67
CA ASP A 93 -9.90 -4.98 -4.83
C ASP A 93 -10.83 -5.95 -4.09
N ARG A 94 -10.53 -7.26 -4.11
CA ARG A 94 -11.25 -8.26 -3.31
C ARG A 94 -11.05 -8.08 -1.80
N TYR A 95 -9.81 -7.81 -1.38
CA TYR A 95 -9.48 -7.56 0.03
C TYR A 95 -10.20 -6.30 0.55
N THR A 96 -10.10 -5.19 -0.18
CA THR A 96 -10.75 -3.94 0.20
C THR A 96 -12.27 -4.09 0.16
N GLY A 97 -12.85 -4.73 -0.85
CA GLY A 97 -14.30 -4.99 -0.91
C GLY A 97 -14.84 -5.89 0.20
N LYS A 98 -13.99 -6.68 0.88
CA LYS A 98 -14.38 -7.46 2.07
C LYS A 98 -14.52 -6.59 3.32
N TYR A 99 -13.80 -5.47 3.38
CA TYR A 99 -13.65 -4.64 4.59
C TYR A 99 -14.09 -3.17 4.40
N LEU A 100 -14.70 -2.85 3.25
CA LEU A 100 -15.36 -1.57 2.95
C LEU A 100 -16.81 -1.59 3.44
#